data_AF-A0A7K6V8I3-F1
#
_entry.id   AF-A0A7K6V8I3-F1
#
_cell.length_a   1.000
_cell.length_b   1.000
_cell.length_c   1.000
_cell.angle_alpha   90.00
_cell.angle_beta   90.00
_cell.angle_gamma   90.00
#
_symmetry.space_group_name_H-M   'P 1'
#
loop_
_entity.id
_entity.type
_entity.pdbx_description
1 polymer ?
#
loop_
_entity_poly.entity_id
_entity_poly.type
_entity_poly.pdbx_seq_one_letter_code
_entity_poly.pdbx_strand_id
1 'polypeptide(L)'
;MELSDANLQTLTEYLKKTLDPDPAIRRPAEKFLESVEGSQNYPLLLLTLLEKSQENVIKVCASVTFKNYIKRNWRIVEDEPNKICESDRIAIKANIVPLMLSSPEQIQKQLSDAISIIGREDFPQKWPDLLTEMVNRFQSGDFHVINGVLRTAHSLFKRYRHEFKSNELWTEIKLVLDSFALPLTNLFKATIELCSTHANDASALKVLFSSLILIAKLFYSLNFQDLPEFFEDNMETWMTNFHSLLTLDNKLLQTDDEEEAGLLELLKSQICDNAALYAQKYDEEFQPYLPRFVTAIWNLLVTTGQEVKYDLLVSNAIQFLASVCERPHYKHLFEDQNTLTSICEKVIVPNMEFRAADEEAFEDNSEEYIRRDLEGSDIDTRRRAACDLVRGLCKFFEGPVTGIFSGYVNSMLQEYAKNPSVNWKHKDAAIYLVTSLASKAQTQKHGITQANELVNLTEFFVNHIQPDLKSATVNEFPVLKADGIKYIMIFRNQV
;
A
#
# COMPACT_ATOMS: atom_id res chain seq x y z
N MET A 1 -39.67 -13.50 0.22
CA MET A 1 -39.77 -13.50 -1.25
C MET A 1 -39.43 -14.90 -1.72
N GLU A 2 -40.27 -15.54 -2.53
CA GLU A 2 -39.99 -16.89 -3.01
C GLU A 2 -38.88 -16.87 -4.08
N LEU A 3 -38.05 -17.92 -4.13
CA LEU A 3 -37.11 -18.15 -5.22
C LEU A 3 -37.88 -18.58 -6.48
N SER A 4 -38.50 -17.62 -7.16
CA SER A 4 -39.30 -17.84 -8.37
C SER A 4 -38.78 -17.02 -9.55
N ASP A 5 -39.01 -17.51 -10.77
CA ASP A 5 -38.60 -16.82 -12.00
C ASP A 5 -39.25 -15.43 -12.11
N ALA A 6 -40.47 -15.26 -11.62
CA ALA A 6 -41.16 -13.98 -11.58
C ALA A 6 -40.43 -12.94 -10.69
N ASN A 7 -39.92 -13.36 -9.53
CA ASN A 7 -39.15 -12.49 -8.64
C ASN A 7 -37.76 -12.19 -9.20
N LEU A 8 -37.11 -13.17 -9.85
CA LEU A 8 -35.84 -12.95 -10.55
C LEU A 8 -36.00 -11.95 -11.70
N GLN A 9 -37.07 -12.06 -12.50
CA GLN A 9 -37.37 -11.13 -13.58
C GLN A 9 -37.65 -9.72 -13.03
N THR A 10 -38.46 -9.62 -11.97
CA THR A 10 -38.75 -8.33 -11.32
C THR A 10 -37.47 -7.65 -10.84
N LEU A 11 -36.61 -8.37 -10.11
CA LEU A 11 -35.33 -7.82 -9.65
C LEU A 11 -34.42 -7.43 -10.81
N THR A 12 -34.38 -8.22 -11.89
CA THR A 12 -33.62 -7.90 -13.10
C THR A 12 -34.08 -6.57 -13.71
N GLU A 13 -35.38 -6.35 -13.83
CA GLU A 13 -35.94 -5.10 -14.38
C GLU A 13 -35.57 -3.89 -13.53
N TYR A 14 -35.64 -4.00 -12.20
CA TYR A 14 -35.27 -2.90 -11.31
C TYR A 14 -33.75 -2.67 -11.30
N LEU A 15 -32.93 -3.72 -11.34
CA LEU A 15 -31.47 -3.59 -11.49
C LEU A 15 -31.08 -2.95 -12.83
N LYS A 16 -31.85 -3.15 -13.91
CA LYS A 16 -31.63 -2.41 -15.18
C LYS A 16 -31.91 -0.93 -15.01
N LYS A 17 -33.01 -0.59 -14.32
CA LYS A 17 -33.41 0.81 -14.08
C LYS A 17 -32.42 1.58 -13.20
N THR A 18 -31.63 0.92 -12.36
CA THR A 18 -30.59 1.61 -11.56
C THR A 18 -29.43 2.13 -12.42
N LEU A 19 -29.31 1.66 -13.66
CA LEU A 19 -28.30 2.11 -14.62
C LEU A 19 -28.79 3.23 -15.54
N ASP A 20 -30.06 3.63 -15.40
CA ASP A 20 -30.63 4.67 -16.26
C ASP A 20 -29.97 6.04 -15.97
N PRO A 21 -29.60 6.82 -17.00
CA PRO A 21 -29.04 8.15 -16.81
C PRO A 21 -30.04 9.14 -16.19
N ASP A 22 -31.35 8.91 -16.35
CA ASP A 22 -32.39 9.75 -15.77
C ASP A 22 -32.58 9.47 -14.26
N PRO A 23 -32.30 10.44 -13.37
CA PRO A 23 -32.53 10.30 -11.94
C PRO A 23 -33.98 9.98 -11.57
N ALA A 24 -34.95 10.35 -12.41
CA ALA A 24 -36.36 10.06 -12.21
C ALA A 24 -36.70 8.56 -12.39
N ILE A 25 -35.88 7.81 -13.12
CA ILE A 25 -36.00 6.35 -13.28
C ILE A 25 -35.11 5.63 -12.27
N ARG A 26 -33.88 6.10 -12.09
CA ARG A 26 -32.89 5.48 -11.19
C ARG A 26 -33.30 5.51 -9.72
N ARG A 27 -33.67 6.68 -9.18
CA ARG A 27 -33.96 6.83 -7.74
C ARG A 27 -35.15 5.98 -7.26
N PRO A 28 -36.29 5.89 -8.00
CA PRO A 28 -37.36 4.98 -7.61
C PRO A 28 -36.94 3.51 -7.64
N ALA A 29 -36.07 3.10 -8.58
CA ALA A 29 -35.59 1.73 -8.66
C ALA A 29 -34.68 1.37 -7.47
N GLU A 30 -33.77 2.26 -7.08
CA GLU A 30 -32.95 2.11 -5.88
C GLU A 30 -33.82 1.97 -4.61
N LYS A 31 -34.80 2.88 -4.45
CA LYS A 31 -35.76 2.82 -3.33
C LYS A 31 -36.58 1.53 -3.30
N PHE A 32 -36.99 1.03 -4.46
CA PHE A 32 -37.71 -0.24 -4.53
C PHE A 32 -36.82 -1.39 -4.04
N LEU A 33 -35.58 -1.49 -4.55
CA LEU A 33 -34.63 -2.53 -4.14
C LEU A 33 -34.34 -2.48 -2.64
N GLU A 34 -34.21 -1.30 -2.05
CA GLU A 34 -34.09 -1.10 -0.61
C GLU A 34 -35.35 -1.53 0.16
N SER A 35 -36.53 -1.20 -0.36
CA SER A 35 -37.80 -1.53 0.32
C SER A 35 -38.06 -3.03 0.43
N VAL A 36 -37.55 -3.82 -0.52
CA VAL A 36 -37.73 -5.28 -0.54
C VAL A 36 -36.59 -6.04 0.14
N GLU A 37 -35.52 -5.36 0.56
CA GLU A 37 -34.30 -6.00 1.07
C GLU A 37 -34.53 -6.80 2.36
N GLY A 38 -35.52 -6.42 3.18
CA GLY A 38 -35.88 -7.15 4.40
C GLY A 38 -36.69 -8.44 4.16
N SER A 39 -36.98 -8.78 2.91
CA SER A 39 -37.70 -10.01 2.58
C SER A 39 -36.78 -11.23 2.64
N GLN A 40 -37.24 -12.31 3.29
CA GLN A 40 -36.54 -13.60 3.26
C GLN A 40 -36.21 -14.04 1.82
N ASN A 41 -35.05 -14.66 1.61
CA ASN A 41 -34.45 -15.07 0.33
C ASN A 41 -34.10 -13.94 -0.64
N TYR A 42 -34.32 -12.65 -0.33
CA TYR A 42 -33.83 -11.54 -1.15
C TYR A 42 -32.33 -11.68 -1.52
N PRO A 43 -31.41 -11.91 -0.56
CA PRO A 43 -30.00 -12.11 -0.91
C PRO A 43 -29.76 -13.34 -1.80
N LEU A 44 -30.53 -14.42 -1.61
CA LEU A 44 -30.41 -15.64 -2.42
C LEU A 44 -30.88 -15.42 -3.86
N LEU A 45 -31.89 -14.57 -4.07
CA LEU A 45 -32.29 -14.15 -5.41
C LEU A 45 -31.16 -13.38 -6.10
N LEU A 46 -30.48 -12.47 -5.39
CA LEU A 46 -29.32 -11.77 -5.96
C LEU A 46 -28.18 -12.73 -6.32
N LEU A 47 -27.85 -13.70 -5.45
CA LEU A 47 -26.85 -14.74 -5.77
C LEU A 47 -27.29 -15.61 -6.95
N THR A 48 -28.57 -15.96 -7.05
CA THR A 48 -29.11 -16.73 -8.17
C THR A 48 -29.02 -15.95 -9.49
N LEU A 49 -29.21 -14.62 -9.46
CA LEU A 49 -29.03 -13.77 -10.65
C LEU A 49 -27.57 -13.76 -11.14
N LEU A 50 -26.60 -13.80 -10.22
CA LEU A 50 -25.18 -13.90 -10.59
C LEU A 50 -24.88 -15.19 -11.35
N GLU A 51 -25.47 -16.29 -10.91
CA GLU A 51 -25.28 -17.60 -11.51
C GLU A 51 -26.04 -17.72 -12.84
N LYS A 52 -27.34 -17.43 -12.86
CA LYS A 52 -28.24 -17.75 -13.98
C LYS A 52 -28.37 -16.67 -15.05
N SER A 53 -28.10 -15.40 -14.75
CA SER A 53 -28.28 -14.34 -15.74
C SER A 53 -27.35 -14.54 -16.94
N GLN A 54 -27.83 -14.24 -18.15
CA GLN A 54 -26.99 -14.24 -19.34
C GLN A 54 -26.31 -12.87 -19.56
N GLU A 55 -26.80 -11.81 -18.91
CA GLU A 55 -26.31 -10.45 -19.09
C GLU A 55 -25.26 -10.11 -18.02
N ASN A 56 -24.00 -9.92 -18.42
CA ASN A 56 -22.90 -9.56 -17.51
C ASN A 56 -23.19 -8.28 -16.72
N VAL A 57 -23.85 -7.30 -17.34
CA VAL A 57 -24.25 -6.04 -16.68
C VAL A 57 -25.14 -6.31 -15.46
N ILE A 58 -26.10 -7.24 -15.58
CA ILE A 58 -26.98 -7.62 -14.48
C ILE A 58 -26.22 -8.35 -13.39
N LYS A 59 -25.27 -9.22 -13.77
CA LYS A 59 -24.42 -9.87 -12.77
C LYS A 59 -23.61 -8.86 -11.97
N VAL A 60 -23.01 -7.87 -12.63
CA VAL A 60 -22.29 -6.80 -11.93
C VAL A 60 -23.22 -6.03 -10.99
N CYS A 61 -24.40 -5.60 -11.46
CA CYS A 61 -25.37 -4.89 -10.63
C CYS A 61 -25.85 -5.71 -9.43
N ALA A 62 -26.16 -6.98 -9.62
CA ALA A 62 -26.57 -7.90 -8.56
C ALA A 62 -25.44 -8.06 -7.52
N SER A 63 -24.18 -8.18 -7.96
CA SER A 63 -23.03 -8.36 -7.05
C SER A 63 -22.76 -7.11 -6.20
N VAL A 64 -22.87 -5.92 -6.80
CA VAL A 64 -22.72 -4.64 -6.09
C VAL A 64 -23.87 -4.44 -5.11
N THR A 65 -25.10 -4.73 -5.53
CA THR A 65 -26.30 -4.65 -4.68
C THR A 65 -26.19 -5.61 -3.51
N PHE A 66 -25.77 -6.85 -3.76
CA PHE A 66 -25.55 -7.86 -2.74
C PHE A 66 -24.48 -7.44 -1.73
N LYS A 67 -23.31 -6.98 -2.19
CA LYS A 67 -22.25 -6.48 -1.30
C LYS A 67 -22.75 -5.34 -0.40
N ASN A 68 -23.47 -4.37 -0.98
CA ASN A 68 -24.00 -3.24 -0.22
C ASN A 68 -25.08 -3.67 0.77
N TYR A 69 -25.91 -4.65 0.42
CA TYR A 69 -26.89 -5.26 1.32
C TYR A 69 -26.21 -5.94 2.52
N ILE A 70 -25.16 -6.75 2.28
CA ILE A 70 -24.36 -7.38 3.35
C ILE A 70 -23.72 -6.31 4.23
N LYS A 71 -23.13 -5.26 3.65
CA LYS A 71 -22.52 -4.15 4.39
C LYS A 71 -23.47 -3.47 5.37
N ARG A 72 -24.73 -3.30 4.99
CA ARG A 72 -25.75 -2.63 5.82
C ARG A 72 -26.38 -3.55 6.85
N ASN A 73 -26.59 -4.82 6.52
CA ASN A 73 -27.54 -5.66 7.23
C ASN A 73 -26.91 -6.91 7.89
N TRP A 74 -25.62 -7.20 7.67
CA TRP A 74 -25.00 -8.41 8.23
C TRP A 74 -24.71 -8.32 9.72
N ARG A 75 -24.16 -7.18 10.18
CA ARG A 75 -23.91 -6.96 11.60
C ARG A 75 -25.23 -6.85 12.34
N ILE A 76 -25.37 -7.57 13.45
CA ILE A 76 -26.53 -7.47 14.33
C ILE A 76 -26.23 -6.32 15.30
N VAL A 77 -27.03 -5.25 15.22
CA VAL A 77 -26.96 -4.09 16.11
C VAL A 77 -28.10 -4.20 17.11
N GLU A 78 -27.80 -4.03 18.39
CA GLU A 78 -28.83 -3.99 19.45
C GLU A 78 -29.83 -2.87 19.13
N ASP A 79 -31.12 -3.15 19.35
CA ASP A 79 -32.26 -2.26 19.05
C ASP A 79 -32.58 -1.99 17.56
N GLU A 80 -31.86 -2.60 16.61
CA GLU A 80 -32.21 -2.56 15.19
C GLU A 80 -32.86 -3.87 14.69
N PRO A 81 -33.84 -3.80 13.77
CA PRO A 81 -34.47 -5.00 13.21
C PRO A 81 -33.47 -5.79 12.36
N ASN A 82 -33.23 -7.05 12.72
CA ASN A 82 -32.40 -7.94 11.90
C ASN A 82 -33.11 -8.27 10.58
N LYS A 83 -32.58 -7.76 9.47
CA LYS A 83 -33.13 -7.96 8.12
C LYS A 83 -32.69 -9.27 7.46
N ILE A 84 -31.70 -9.98 8.02
CA ILE A 84 -31.21 -11.25 7.47
C ILE A 84 -31.55 -12.38 8.45
N CYS A 85 -32.53 -13.20 8.07
CA CYS A 85 -32.91 -14.37 8.85
C CYS A 85 -31.80 -15.42 8.88
N GLU A 86 -31.80 -16.27 9.91
CA GLU A 86 -30.74 -17.26 10.13
C GLU A 86 -30.59 -18.25 8.97
N SER A 87 -31.71 -18.68 8.35
CA SER A 87 -31.67 -19.56 7.19
C SER A 87 -30.97 -18.92 5.99
N ASP A 88 -31.18 -17.61 5.78
CA ASP A 88 -30.51 -16.87 4.70
C ASP A 88 -29.02 -16.72 5.00
N ARG A 89 -28.64 -16.47 6.27
CA ARG A 89 -27.22 -16.39 6.67
C ARG A 89 -26.47 -17.68 6.36
N ILE A 90 -27.04 -18.82 6.75
CA ILE A 90 -26.48 -20.15 6.48
C ILE A 90 -26.37 -20.39 4.96
N ALA A 91 -27.45 -20.12 4.22
CA ALA A 91 -27.47 -20.30 2.77
C ALA A 91 -26.48 -19.38 2.04
N ILE A 92 -26.32 -18.13 2.48
CA ILE A 92 -25.33 -17.21 1.91
C ILE A 92 -23.93 -17.78 2.11
N LYS A 93 -23.57 -18.17 3.33
CA LYS A 93 -22.24 -18.75 3.64
C LYS A 93 -21.94 -20.00 2.79
N ALA A 94 -22.93 -20.85 2.59
CA ALA A 94 -22.79 -22.07 1.80
C ALA A 94 -22.59 -21.82 0.28
N ASN A 95 -23.12 -20.72 -0.26
CA ASN A 95 -23.12 -20.48 -1.71
C ASN A 95 -22.12 -19.41 -2.17
N ILE A 96 -21.77 -18.45 -1.31
CA ILE A 96 -21.00 -17.27 -1.71
C ILE A 96 -19.55 -17.62 -2.13
N VAL A 97 -18.90 -18.58 -1.44
CA VAL A 97 -17.52 -18.96 -1.76
C VAL A 97 -17.45 -19.71 -3.10
N PRO A 98 -18.24 -20.78 -3.35
CA PRO A 98 -18.24 -21.44 -4.66
C PRO A 98 -18.57 -20.48 -5.82
N LEU A 99 -19.55 -19.60 -5.63
CA LEU A 99 -19.96 -18.63 -6.65
C LEU A 99 -18.88 -17.58 -6.92
N MET A 100 -18.16 -17.13 -5.90
CA MET A 100 -17.02 -16.23 -6.05
C MET A 100 -15.92 -16.87 -6.91
N LEU A 101 -15.64 -18.16 -6.69
CA LEU A 101 -14.59 -18.88 -7.41
C LEU A 101 -14.94 -19.16 -8.88
N SER A 102 -16.22 -19.37 -9.22
CA SER A 102 -16.66 -19.56 -10.59
C SER A 102 -16.94 -18.26 -11.35
N SER A 103 -16.89 -17.11 -10.67
CA SER A 103 -17.21 -15.80 -11.26
C SER A 103 -16.02 -15.14 -11.97
N PRO A 104 -16.27 -14.30 -13.00
CA PRO A 104 -15.27 -13.41 -13.58
C PRO A 104 -14.67 -12.43 -12.56
N GLU A 105 -13.47 -11.92 -12.82
CA GLU A 105 -12.68 -11.11 -11.88
C GLU A 105 -13.45 -9.92 -11.26
N GLN A 106 -14.25 -9.20 -12.05
CA GLN A 106 -15.01 -8.04 -11.57
C GLN A 106 -16.04 -8.43 -10.50
N ILE A 107 -16.75 -9.54 -10.70
CA ILE A 107 -17.75 -10.06 -9.75
C ILE A 107 -17.05 -10.72 -8.57
N GLN A 108 -15.95 -11.44 -8.84
CA GLN A 108 -15.11 -12.05 -7.81
C GLN A 108 -14.64 -11.02 -6.77
N LYS A 109 -14.22 -9.82 -7.21
CA LYS A 109 -13.86 -8.70 -6.32
C LYS A 109 -15.03 -8.27 -5.41
N GLN A 110 -16.24 -8.10 -5.97
CA GLN A 110 -17.41 -7.69 -5.18
C GLN A 110 -17.81 -8.76 -4.15
N LEU A 111 -17.75 -10.04 -4.53
CA LEU A 111 -18.05 -11.15 -3.62
C LEU A 111 -16.96 -11.34 -2.57
N SER A 112 -15.68 -11.16 -2.90
CA SER A 112 -14.57 -11.19 -1.93
C SER A 112 -14.74 -10.12 -0.84
N ASP A 113 -15.16 -8.91 -1.22
CA ASP A 113 -15.48 -7.84 -0.28
C ASP A 113 -16.66 -8.21 0.63
N ALA A 114 -17.72 -8.79 0.07
CA ALA A 114 -18.88 -9.25 0.84
C ALA A 114 -18.48 -10.37 1.83
N ILE A 115 -17.69 -11.36 1.40
CA ILE A 115 -17.14 -12.42 2.27
C ILE A 115 -16.32 -11.80 3.40
N SER A 116 -15.53 -10.75 3.11
CA SER A 116 -14.72 -10.08 4.12
C SER A 116 -15.56 -9.37 5.17
N ILE A 117 -16.69 -8.77 4.78
CA ILE A 117 -17.65 -8.16 5.71
C ILE A 117 -18.30 -9.23 6.59
N ILE A 118 -18.75 -10.34 5.98
CA ILE A 118 -19.34 -11.47 6.71
C ILE A 118 -18.32 -12.05 7.70
N GLY A 119 -17.09 -12.29 7.24
CA GLY A 119 -16.04 -12.88 8.05
C GLY A 119 -15.66 -12.01 9.24
N ARG A 120 -15.72 -10.67 9.15
CA ARG A 120 -15.45 -9.81 10.31
C ARG A 120 -16.36 -10.09 11.50
N GLU A 121 -17.61 -10.45 11.25
CA GLU A 121 -18.62 -10.69 12.28
C GLU A 121 -18.71 -12.18 12.69
N ASP A 122 -18.45 -13.08 11.75
CA ASP A 122 -18.77 -14.49 11.90
C ASP A 122 -17.56 -15.42 11.89
N PHE A 123 -16.40 -14.99 11.37
CA PHE A 123 -15.18 -15.80 11.40
C PHE A 123 -14.40 -15.53 12.70
N PRO A 124 -13.88 -16.58 13.38
CA PRO A 124 -13.95 -18.00 13.04
C PRO A 124 -15.16 -18.75 13.63
N GLN A 125 -15.79 -18.27 14.71
CA GLN A 125 -16.68 -19.11 15.53
C GLN A 125 -18.01 -19.47 14.84
N LYS A 126 -18.59 -18.56 14.06
CA LYS A 126 -19.87 -18.76 13.35
C LYS A 126 -19.67 -19.14 11.88
N TRP A 127 -18.44 -19.28 11.41
CA TRP A 127 -18.12 -19.73 10.06
C TRP A 127 -16.81 -20.55 10.05
N PRO A 128 -16.78 -21.69 10.77
CA PRO A 128 -15.54 -22.46 10.98
C PRO A 128 -14.99 -23.08 9.68
N ASP A 129 -15.85 -23.47 8.75
CA ASP A 129 -15.45 -24.19 7.53
C ASP A 129 -14.78 -23.30 6.48
N LEU A 130 -14.83 -21.97 6.64
CA LEU A 130 -14.34 -21.00 5.65
C LEU A 130 -12.85 -21.23 5.32
N LEU A 131 -12.01 -21.43 6.33
CA LEU A 131 -10.58 -21.69 6.13
C LEU A 131 -10.33 -22.99 5.38
N THR A 132 -10.99 -24.07 5.82
CA THR A 132 -10.84 -25.40 5.20
C THR A 132 -11.27 -25.35 3.73
N GLU A 133 -12.37 -24.68 3.42
CA GLU A 133 -12.81 -24.49 2.04
C GLU A 133 -11.77 -23.71 1.22
N MET A 134 -11.24 -22.60 1.75
CA MET A 134 -10.20 -21.82 1.07
C MET A 134 -8.92 -22.64 0.81
N VAL A 135 -8.41 -23.35 1.82
CA VAL A 135 -7.18 -24.13 1.72
C VAL A 135 -7.30 -25.28 0.70
N ASN A 136 -8.45 -25.96 0.67
CA ASN A 136 -8.70 -27.05 -0.28
C ASN A 136 -8.60 -26.58 -1.74
N ARG A 137 -8.91 -25.31 -2.01
CA ARG A 137 -8.87 -24.75 -3.36
C ARG A 137 -7.46 -24.39 -3.82
N PHE A 138 -6.47 -24.29 -2.93
CA PHE A 138 -5.06 -24.11 -3.35
C PHE A 138 -4.53 -25.29 -4.16
N GLN A 139 -5.11 -26.47 -3.97
CA GLN A 139 -4.73 -27.69 -4.67
C GLN A 139 -5.41 -27.84 -6.04
N SER A 140 -6.21 -26.87 -6.48
CA SER A 140 -6.96 -26.97 -7.76
C SER A 140 -6.06 -26.90 -8.99
N GLY A 141 -4.88 -26.28 -8.89
CA GLY A 141 -4.03 -25.95 -10.04
C GLY A 141 -4.57 -24.84 -10.94
N ASP A 142 -5.76 -24.31 -10.66
CA ASP A 142 -6.40 -23.22 -11.41
C ASP A 142 -6.11 -21.88 -10.72
N PHE A 143 -5.25 -21.08 -11.35
CA PHE A 143 -4.85 -19.79 -10.80
C PHE A 143 -5.95 -18.73 -10.80
N HIS A 144 -7.03 -18.88 -11.56
CA HIS A 144 -8.22 -18.03 -11.43
C HIS A 144 -8.90 -18.26 -10.07
N VAL A 145 -9.05 -19.53 -9.71
CA VAL A 145 -9.61 -19.97 -8.42
C VAL A 145 -8.68 -19.60 -7.28
N ILE A 146 -7.38 -19.90 -7.41
CA ILE A 146 -6.38 -19.62 -6.37
C ILE A 146 -6.31 -18.11 -6.09
N ASN A 147 -6.29 -17.26 -7.12
CA ASN A 147 -6.28 -15.81 -6.93
C ASN A 147 -7.55 -15.29 -6.23
N GLY A 148 -8.72 -15.87 -6.53
CA GLY A 148 -9.97 -15.54 -5.82
C GLY A 148 -9.89 -15.84 -4.33
N VAL A 149 -9.35 -17.02 -3.98
CA VAL A 149 -9.12 -17.41 -2.58
C VAL A 149 -8.11 -16.49 -1.91
N LEU A 150 -6.95 -16.26 -2.52
CA LEU A 150 -5.90 -15.41 -1.97
C LEU A 150 -6.40 -13.98 -1.72
N ARG A 151 -7.24 -13.44 -2.63
CA ARG A 151 -7.86 -12.12 -2.47
C ARG A 151 -8.83 -12.05 -1.30
N THR A 152 -9.63 -13.10 -1.14
CA THR A 152 -10.58 -13.24 -0.02
C THR A 152 -9.82 -13.34 1.31
N ALA A 153 -8.85 -14.25 1.39
CA ALA A 153 -7.99 -14.41 2.56
C ALA A 153 -7.25 -13.10 2.90
N HIS A 154 -6.70 -12.40 1.91
CA HIS A 154 -6.03 -11.12 2.14
C HIS A 154 -6.98 -10.08 2.73
N SER A 155 -8.22 -10.03 2.23
CA SER A 155 -9.22 -9.06 2.68
C SER A 155 -9.74 -9.35 4.10
N LEU A 156 -9.74 -10.62 4.51
CA LEU A 156 -9.98 -11.03 5.90
C LEU A 156 -8.79 -10.67 6.81
N PHE A 157 -7.58 -11.08 6.46
CA PHE A 157 -6.43 -11.00 7.36
C PHE A 157 -5.75 -9.63 7.39
N LYS A 158 -5.97 -8.75 6.40
CA LYS A 158 -5.41 -7.38 6.42
C LYS A 158 -5.85 -6.57 7.64
N ARG A 159 -7.00 -6.92 8.26
CA ARG A 159 -7.49 -6.26 9.48
C ARG A 159 -6.55 -6.43 10.66
N TYR A 160 -5.80 -7.54 10.71
CA TYR A 160 -4.81 -7.79 11.75
C TYR A 160 -3.73 -6.71 11.81
N ARG A 161 -3.54 -5.91 10.75
CA ARG A 161 -2.58 -4.81 10.72
C ARG A 161 -3.00 -3.60 11.56
N HIS A 162 -4.30 -3.50 11.88
CA HIS A 162 -4.89 -2.31 12.50
C HIS A 162 -5.68 -2.62 13.78
N GLU A 163 -5.91 -3.90 14.07
CA GLU A 163 -6.58 -4.32 15.29
C GLU A 163 -5.63 -4.32 16.50
N PHE A 164 -6.16 -3.93 17.65
CA PHE A 164 -5.43 -3.98 18.91
C PHE A 164 -5.27 -5.43 19.39
N LYS A 165 -4.16 -5.71 20.08
CA LYS A 165 -3.89 -7.01 20.67
C LYS A 165 -4.98 -7.39 21.68
N SER A 166 -5.63 -8.54 21.46
CA SER A 166 -6.63 -9.13 22.36
C SER A 166 -6.55 -10.66 22.33
N ASN A 167 -7.05 -11.33 23.36
CA ASN A 167 -7.05 -12.79 23.41
C ASN A 167 -7.89 -13.40 22.30
N GLU A 168 -8.98 -12.73 21.92
CA GLU A 168 -9.85 -13.10 20.82
C GLU A 168 -9.09 -13.07 19.49
N LEU A 169 -8.36 -11.98 19.23
CA LEU A 169 -7.54 -11.82 18.02
C LEU A 169 -6.42 -12.88 17.96
N TRP A 170 -5.71 -13.11 19.07
CA TRP A 170 -4.65 -14.13 19.12
C TRP A 170 -5.18 -15.54 18.88
N THR A 171 -6.36 -15.86 19.43
CA THR A 171 -7.01 -17.16 19.22
C THR A 171 -7.37 -17.36 17.76
N GLU A 172 -7.90 -16.32 17.10
CA GLU A 172 -8.19 -16.34 15.68
C GLU A 172 -6.93 -16.49 14.82
N ILE A 173 -5.90 -15.66 15.07
CA ILE A 173 -4.62 -15.72 14.35
C ILE A 173 -4.00 -17.11 14.48
N LYS A 174 -4.00 -17.69 15.69
CA LYS A 174 -3.49 -19.04 15.92
C LYS A 174 -4.23 -20.09 15.07
N LEU A 175 -5.56 -20.07 15.09
CA LEU A 175 -6.38 -20.98 14.28
C LEU A 175 -6.10 -20.83 12.77
N VAL A 176 -5.90 -19.60 12.29
CA VAL A 176 -5.49 -19.33 10.91
C VAL A 176 -4.11 -19.91 10.62
N LEU A 177 -3.12 -19.67 11.48
CA LEU A 177 -1.75 -20.14 11.29
C LEU A 177 -1.69 -21.67 11.22
N ASP A 178 -2.35 -22.36 12.16
CA ASP A 178 -2.40 -23.83 12.24
C ASP A 178 -2.95 -24.47 10.95
N SER A 179 -3.85 -23.77 10.24
CA SER A 179 -4.52 -24.29 9.04
C SER A 179 -3.95 -23.76 7.72
N PHE A 180 -3.38 -22.55 7.72
CA PHE A 180 -3.13 -21.78 6.49
C PHE A 180 -1.65 -21.54 6.21
N ALA A 181 -0.77 -21.50 7.22
CA ALA A 181 0.63 -21.11 7.04
C ALA A 181 1.42 -22.10 6.15
N LEU A 182 1.27 -23.40 6.40
CA LEU A 182 1.91 -24.45 5.60
C LEU A 182 1.36 -24.51 4.16
N PRO A 183 0.03 -24.57 3.92
CA PRO A 183 -0.50 -24.51 2.56
C PRO A 183 -0.07 -23.27 1.78
N LEU A 184 -0.07 -22.09 2.42
CA LEU A 184 0.38 -20.84 1.79
C LEU A 184 1.86 -20.92 1.39
N THR A 185 2.71 -21.46 2.26
CA THR A 185 4.15 -21.61 1.98
C THR A 185 4.42 -22.61 0.86
N ASN A 186 3.64 -23.70 0.80
CA ASN A 186 3.74 -24.66 -0.31
C ASN A 186 3.26 -24.05 -1.63
N LEU A 187 2.16 -23.30 -1.61
CA LEU A 187 1.69 -22.57 -2.78
C LEU A 187 2.71 -21.53 -3.26
N PHE A 188 3.36 -20.81 -2.34
CA PHE A 188 4.41 -19.85 -2.67
C PHE A 188 5.56 -20.49 -3.45
N LYS A 189 6.12 -21.60 -2.93
CA LYS A 189 7.19 -22.36 -3.59
C LYS A 189 6.75 -22.86 -4.97
N ALA A 190 5.58 -23.48 -5.06
CA ALA A 190 5.05 -24.01 -6.32
C ALA A 190 4.82 -22.89 -7.36
N THR A 191 4.32 -21.72 -6.93
CA THR A 191 4.09 -20.58 -7.82
C THR A 191 5.41 -20.04 -8.39
N ILE A 192 6.47 -19.97 -7.58
CA ILE A 192 7.81 -19.56 -8.05
C ILE A 192 8.40 -20.56 -9.05
N GLU A 193 8.24 -21.86 -8.78
CA GLU A 193 8.66 -22.91 -9.71
C GLU A 193 7.92 -22.78 -11.06
N LEU A 194 6.60 -22.56 -11.02
CA LEU A 194 5.80 -22.33 -12.22
C LEU A 194 6.20 -21.05 -12.98
N CYS A 195 6.57 -19.97 -12.29
CA CYS A 195 7.13 -18.79 -12.95
C CYS A 195 8.39 -19.12 -13.75
N SER A 196 9.22 -20.04 -13.22
CA SER A 196 10.43 -20.49 -13.91
C SER A 196 10.10 -21.38 -15.10
N THR A 197 9.10 -22.26 -14.99
CA THR A 197 8.61 -23.10 -16.09
C THR A 197 7.98 -22.28 -17.22
N HIS A 198 7.21 -21.25 -16.88
CA HIS A 198 6.48 -20.40 -17.81
C HIS A 198 7.20 -19.07 -18.10
N ALA A 199 8.53 -19.03 -17.96
CA ALA A 199 9.32 -17.79 -18.04
C ALA A 199 9.17 -16.98 -19.35
N ASN A 200 8.72 -17.63 -20.43
CA ASN A 200 8.50 -17.00 -21.74
C ASN A 200 7.02 -16.75 -22.09
N ASP A 201 6.09 -17.06 -21.19
CA ASP A 201 4.65 -16.84 -21.37
C ASP A 201 4.18 -15.65 -20.54
N ALA A 202 4.06 -14.49 -21.20
CA ALA A 202 3.64 -13.25 -20.54
C ALA A 202 2.25 -13.36 -19.89
N SER A 203 1.32 -14.12 -20.46
CA SER A 203 -0.04 -14.25 -19.92
C SER A 203 -0.03 -15.09 -18.64
N ALA A 204 0.69 -16.22 -18.67
CA ALA A 204 0.87 -17.05 -17.48
C ALA A 204 1.60 -16.28 -16.37
N LEU A 205 2.69 -15.57 -16.70
CA LEU A 205 3.45 -14.80 -15.73
C LEU A 205 2.61 -13.71 -15.06
N LYS A 206 1.75 -12.99 -15.79
CA LYS A 206 0.86 -11.98 -15.18
C LYS A 206 -0.06 -12.60 -14.11
N VAL A 207 -0.60 -13.78 -14.38
CA VAL A 207 -1.48 -14.49 -13.44
C VAL A 207 -0.69 -15.00 -12.22
N LEU A 208 0.51 -15.55 -12.44
CA LEU A 208 1.36 -16.07 -11.37
C LEU A 208 1.88 -14.93 -10.47
N PHE A 209 2.33 -13.81 -11.04
CA PHE A 209 2.79 -12.65 -10.27
C PHE A 209 1.66 -11.98 -9.48
N SER A 210 0.44 -11.94 -10.03
CA SER A 210 -0.74 -11.51 -9.26
C SER A 210 -0.93 -12.37 -8.00
N SER A 211 -0.66 -13.67 -8.11
CA SER A 211 -0.72 -14.62 -6.99
C SER A 211 0.41 -14.34 -5.99
N LEU A 212 1.64 -14.17 -6.46
CA LEU A 212 2.80 -13.86 -5.61
C LEU A 212 2.61 -12.56 -4.82
N ILE A 213 2.01 -11.52 -5.41
CA ILE A 213 1.69 -10.27 -4.71
C ILE A 213 0.72 -10.54 -3.55
N LEU A 214 -0.35 -11.30 -3.80
CA LEU A 214 -1.32 -11.64 -2.75
C LEU A 214 -0.71 -12.51 -1.65
N ILE A 215 0.14 -13.47 -2.02
CA ILE A 215 0.89 -14.31 -1.08
C ILE A 215 1.82 -13.44 -0.21
N ALA A 216 2.56 -12.50 -0.80
CA ALA A 216 3.43 -11.58 -0.07
C ALA A 216 2.63 -10.67 0.88
N LYS A 217 1.45 -10.21 0.47
CA LYS A 217 0.51 -9.44 1.32
C LYS A 217 -0.06 -10.26 2.47
N LEU A 218 -0.34 -11.54 2.24
CA LEU A 218 -0.79 -12.48 3.27
C LEU A 218 0.34 -12.73 4.28
N PHE A 219 1.55 -13.00 3.80
CA PHE A 219 2.75 -13.11 4.64
C PHE A 219 2.89 -11.89 5.56
N TYR A 220 2.81 -10.66 5.02
CA TYR A 220 2.86 -9.45 5.83
C TYR A 220 1.81 -9.43 6.94
N SER A 221 0.56 -9.76 6.59
CA SER A 221 -0.57 -9.66 7.53
C SER A 221 -0.48 -10.69 8.65
N LEU A 222 -0.03 -11.90 8.33
CA LEU A 222 0.13 -12.99 9.29
C LEU A 222 1.33 -12.80 10.22
N ASN A 223 2.34 -12.03 9.79
CA ASN A 223 3.52 -11.70 10.58
C ASN A 223 3.45 -10.29 11.19
N PHE A 224 2.31 -9.59 11.12
CA PHE A 224 2.25 -8.19 11.56
C PHE A 224 2.20 -8.04 13.09
N GLN A 225 1.41 -8.89 13.76
CA GLN A 225 1.16 -8.79 15.20
C GLN A 225 2.29 -9.38 16.05
N ASP A 226 2.87 -10.48 15.56
CA ASP A 226 4.08 -11.15 16.05
C ASP A 226 4.77 -11.91 14.92
N LEU A 227 5.94 -12.47 15.22
CA LEU A 227 6.56 -13.53 14.44
C LEU A 227 6.01 -14.90 14.89
N PRO A 228 5.20 -15.59 14.08
CA PRO A 228 4.75 -16.93 14.41
C PRO A 228 5.87 -17.97 14.23
N GLU A 229 5.93 -18.94 15.14
CA GLU A 229 6.91 -20.06 15.15
C GLU A 229 7.06 -20.70 13.77
N PHE A 230 5.94 -20.96 13.08
CA PHE A 230 5.99 -21.53 11.72
C PHE A 230 6.80 -20.67 10.73
N PHE A 231 6.64 -19.34 10.75
CA PHE A 231 7.36 -18.46 9.83
C PHE A 231 8.81 -18.22 10.27
N GLU A 232 9.09 -18.33 11.56
CA GLU A 232 10.46 -18.36 12.09
C GLU A 232 11.20 -19.61 11.61
N ASP A 233 10.63 -20.80 11.83
CA ASP A 233 11.19 -22.09 11.39
C ASP A 233 11.40 -22.17 9.87
N ASN A 234 10.57 -21.48 9.10
CA ASN A 234 10.62 -21.46 7.64
C ASN A 234 11.22 -20.17 7.07
N MET A 235 11.88 -19.36 7.90
CA MET A 235 12.37 -18.03 7.50
C MET A 235 13.37 -18.11 6.35
N GLU A 236 14.26 -19.10 6.36
CA GLU A 236 15.24 -19.30 5.27
C GLU A 236 14.55 -19.47 3.91
N THR A 237 13.47 -20.25 3.86
CA THR A 237 12.69 -20.49 2.65
C THR A 237 12.07 -19.19 2.15
N TRP A 238 11.42 -18.43 3.03
CA TRP A 238 10.75 -17.18 2.65
C TRP A 238 11.76 -16.11 2.22
N MET A 239 12.77 -15.85 3.03
CA MET A 239 13.74 -14.78 2.78
C MET A 239 14.60 -15.04 1.56
N THR A 240 14.94 -16.29 1.27
CA THR A 240 15.70 -16.64 0.07
C THR A 240 14.87 -16.43 -1.19
N ASN A 241 13.60 -16.85 -1.19
CA ASN A 241 12.72 -16.65 -2.34
C ASN A 241 12.32 -15.19 -2.53
N PHE A 242 12.05 -14.43 -1.46
CA PHE A 242 11.83 -12.99 -1.54
C PHE A 242 13.04 -12.25 -2.08
N HIS A 243 14.25 -12.59 -1.64
CA HIS A 243 15.47 -12.00 -2.21
C HIS A 243 15.59 -12.30 -3.71
N SER A 244 15.37 -13.55 -4.14
CA SER A 244 15.39 -13.91 -5.56
C SER A 244 14.38 -13.10 -6.39
N LEU A 245 13.14 -12.98 -5.91
CA LEU A 245 12.08 -12.20 -6.55
C LEU A 245 12.39 -10.70 -6.59
N LEU A 246 13.03 -10.17 -5.54
CA LEU A 246 13.44 -8.77 -5.48
C LEU A 246 14.50 -8.43 -6.54
N THR A 247 15.44 -9.34 -6.75
CA THR A 247 16.52 -9.20 -7.75
C THR A 247 16.12 -9.62 -9.16
N LEU A 248 14.94 -10.20 -9.35
CA LEU A 248 14.48 -10.67 -10.64
C LEU A 248 14.21 -9.48 -11.57
N ASP A 249 14.68 -9.58 -12.81
CA ASP A 249 14.29 -8.72 -13.91
C ASP A 249 13.63 -9.57 -15.00
N ASN A 250 12.48 -9.11 -15.49
CA ASN A 250 11.77 -9.78 -16.57
C ASN A 250 11.04 -8.76 -17.45
N LYS A 251 11.55 -8.59 -18.67
CA LYS A 251 11.01 -7.65 -19.67
C LYS A 251 9.54 -7.92 -20.04
N LEU A 252 9.05 -9.15 -19.89
CA LEU A 252 7.66 -9.50 -20.21
C LEU A 252 6.65 -8.95 -19.19
N LEU A 253 7.13 -8.54 -18.00
CA LEU A 253 6.31 -8.00 -16.92
C LEU A 253 6.43 -6.48 -16.79
N GLN A 254 7.30 -5.86 -17.59
CA GLN A 254 7.43 -4.40 -17.67
C GLN A 254 6.18 -3.83 -18.33
N THR A 255 5.74 -2.68 -17.83
CA THR A 255 4.65 -1.90 -18.40
C THR A 255 5.21 -0.69 -19.13
N ASP A 256 4.65 -0.40 -20.29
CA ASP A 256 4.94 0.81 -21.08
C ASP A 256 4.25 2.06 -20.48
N ASP A 257 3.32 1.87 -19.53
CA ASP A 257 2.68 2.94 -18.78
C ASP A 257 3.70 3.64 -17.87
N GLU A 258 3.69 4.97 -17.77
CA GLU A 258 4.58 5.77 -16.91
C GLU A 258 3.96 6.07 -15.52
N GLU A 259 2.64 5.90 -15.37
CA GLU A 259 1.87 6.20 -14.17
C GLU A 259 1.50 4.93 -13.39
N GLU A 260 1.05 3.88 -14.07
CA GLU A 260 0.62 2.64 -13.42
C GLU A 260 1.77 1.65 -13.19
N ALA A 261 1.95 1.23 -11.94
CA ALA A 261 2.93 0.22 -11.56
C ALA A 261 2.63 -1.17 -12.16
N GLY A 262 3.64 -1.79 -12.76
CA GLY A 262 3.57 -3.17 -13.22
C GLY A 262 3.54 -4.18 -12.07
N LEU A 263 3.22 -5.44 -12.39
CA LEU A 263 3.14 -6.51 -11.39
C LEU A 263 4.49 -6.80 -10.72
N LEU A 264 5.59 -6.61 -11.45
CA LEU A 264 6.93 -6.79 -10.91
C LEU A 264 7.23 -5.73 -9.84
N GLU A 265 6.93 -4.47 -10.13
CA GLU A 265 7.11 -3.34 -9.22
C GLU A 265 6.26 -3.49 -7.96
N LEU A 266 4.99 -3.88 -8.12
CA LEU A 266 4.07 -4.14 -7.00
C LEU A 266 4.55 -5.28 -6.10
N LEU A 267 5.10 -6.35 -6.68
CA LEU A 267 5.65 -7.46 -5.90
C LEU A 267 6.92 -7.03 -5.14
N LYS A 268 7.85 -6.34 -5.81
CA LYS A 268 9.08 -5.84 -5.18
C LYS A 268 8.77 -4.87 -4.05
N SER A 269 7.79 -3.98 -4.24
CA SER A 269 7.32 -3.03 -3.22
C SER A 269 6.81 -3.77 -1.99
N GLN A 270 5.97 -4.79 -2.17
CA GLN A 270 5.46 -5.59 -1.06
C GLN A 270 6.58 -6.38 -0.35
N ILE A 271 7.61 -6.83 -1.09
CA ILE A 271 8.79 -7.48 -0.49
C ILE A 271 9.60 -6.50 0.35
N CYS A 272 9.76 -5.24 -0.09
CA CYS A 272 10.39 -4.19 0.71
C CYS A 272 9.64 -3.97 2.03
N ASP A 273 8.30 -3.93 2.02
CA ASP A 273 7.49 -3.83 3.24
C ASP A 273 7.69 -5.03 4.17
N ASN A 274 7.73 -6.24 3.61
CA ASN A 274 7.96 -7.46 4.38
C ASN A 274 9.34 -7.44 5.04
N ALA A 275 10.37 -7.04 4.29
CA ALA A 275 11.73 -6.91 4.81
C ALA A 275 11.83 -5.80 5.88
N ALA A 276 11.14 -4.67 5.69
CA ALA A 276 11.10 -3.58 6.66
C ALA A 276 10.41 -4.01 7.96
N LEU A 277 9.29 -4.74 7.87
CA LEU A 277 8.62 -5.31 9.03
C LEU A 277 9.56 -6.20 9.86
N TYR A 278 10.28 -7.10 9.19
CA TYR A 278 11.23 -8.00 9.85
C TYR A 278 12.43 -7.26 10.44
N ALA A 279 13.03 -6.33 9.71
CA ALA A 279 14.12 -5.50 10.22
C ALA A 279 13.69 -4.63 11.42
N GLN A 280 12.42 -4.23 11.49
CA GLN A 280 11.92 -3.39 12.57
C GLN A 280 11.50 -4.16 13.82
N LYS A 281 10.83 -5.30 13.64
CA LYS A 281 10.18 -6.05 14.73
C LYS A 281 10.88 -7.35 15.12
N TYR A 282 11.55 -8.01 14.18
CA TYR A 282 12.10 -9.37 14.32
C TYR A 282 13.58 -9.38 13.91
N ASP A 283 14.31 -8.37 14.41
CA ASP A 283 15.67 -8.08 14.00
C ASP A 283 16.63 -9.22 14.34
N GLU A 284 16.44 -9.85 15.50
CA GLU A 284 17.31 -10.93 16.01
C GLU A 284 17.32 -12.12 15.04
N GLU A 285 16.14 -12.52 14.56
CA GLU A 285 15.97 -13.64 13.64
C GLU A 285 16.30 -13.25 12.19
N PHE A 286 16.03 -11.99 11.80
CA PHE A 286 16.25 -11.52 10.42
C PHE A 286 17.71 -11.15 10.12
N GLN A 287 18.53 -10.90 11.14
CA GLN A 287 19.93 -10.46 11.03
C GLN A 287 20.76 -11.23 9.99
N PRO A 288 20.71 -12.58 9.87
CA PRO A 288 21.50 -13.32 8.88
C PRO A 288 21.17 -12.97 7.42
N TYR A 289 19.96 -12.48 7.18
CA TYR A 289 19.45 -12.18 5.83
C TYR A 289 19.53 -10.69 5.50
N LEU A 290 19.60 -9.82 6.50
CA LEU A 290 19.50 -8.39 6.29
C LEU A 290 20.56 -7.79 5.34
N PRO A 291 21.86 -8.18 5.40
CA PRO A 291 22.88 -7.61 4.50
C PRO A 291 22.61 -7.83 3.00
N ARG A 292 22.05 -8.99 2.62
CA ARG A 292 21.69 -9.28 1.22
C ARG A 292 20.50 -8.42 0.77
N PHE A 293 19.52 -8.19 1.64
CA PHE A 293 18.39 -7.30 1.35
C PHE A 293 18.85 -5.84 1.23
N VAL A 294 19.73 -5.35 2.10
CA VAL A 294 20.33 -4.01 1.98
C VAL A 294 21.02 -3.86 0.62
N THR A 295 21.82 -4.84 0.21
CA THR A 295 22.53 -4.80 -1.09
C THR A 295 21.56 -4.84 -2.28
N ALA A 296 20.53 -5.68 -2.23
CA ALA A 296 19.55 -5.81 -3.30
C ALA A 296 18.68 -4.55 -3.45
N ILE A 297 18.17 -4.01 -2.33
CA ILE A 297 17.35 -2.79 -2.30
C ILE A 297 18.18 -1.57 -2.70
N TRP A 298 19.44 -1.53 -2.28
CA TRP A 298 20.39 -0.53 -2.73
C TRP A 298 20.52 -0.49 -4.27
N ASN A 299 20.82 -1.64 -4.88
CA ASN A 299 20.95 -1.73 -6.33
C ASN A 299 19.64 -1.37 -7.04
N LEU A 300 18.51 -1.82 -6.49
CA LEU A 300 17.19 -1.50 -7.01
C LEU A 300 16.96 0.02 -7.08
N LEU A 301 17.26 0.75 -6.01
CA LEU A 301 17.10 2.20 -5.94
C LEU A 301 17.97 2.95 -6.95
N VAL A 302 19.20 2.48 -7.17
CA VAL A 302 20.13 3.09 -8.13
C VAL A 302 19.72 2.85 -9.59
N THR A 303 19.00 1.75 -9.87
CA THR A 303 18.57 1.40 -11.24
C THR A 303 17.14 1.82 -11.58
N THR A 304 16.35 2.27 -10.60
CA THR A 304 14.95 2.63 -10.80
C THR A 304 14.83 4.09 -11.21
N GLY A 305 13.98 4.38 -12.20
CA GLY A 305 13.80 5.73 -12.71
C GLY A 305 12.88 6.62 -11.86
N GLN A 306 12.58 7.82 -12.38
CA GLN A 306 11.81 8.87 -11.70
C GLN A 306 10.31 8.87 -12.02
N GLU A 307 9.86 7.94 -12.86
CA GLU A 307 8.47 7.79 -13.30
C GLU A 307 7.54 7.46 -12.13
N VAL A 308 6.30 7.98 -12.18
CA VAL A 308 5.31 7.88 -11.11
C VAL A 308 5.00 6.43 -10.74
N LYS A 309 5.00 5.52 -11.73
CA LYS A 309 4.78 4.07 -11.52
C LYS A 309 5.73 3.42 -10.52
N TYR A 310 6.92 3.99 -10.31
CA TYR A 310 7.90 3.46 -9.37
C TYR A 310 7.82 4.11 -7.98
N ASP A 311 6.95 5.08 -7.75
CA ASP A 311 6.89 5.84 -6.49
C ASP A 311 6.66 4.97 -5.27
N LEU A 312 5.71 4.05 -5.35
CA LEU A 312 5.42 3.11 -4.26
C LEU A 312 6.62 2.19 -3.98
N LEU A 313 7.27 1.70 -5.03
CA LEU A 313 8.44 0.82 -4.90
C LEU A 313 9.61 1.55 -4.26
N VAL A 314 9.94 2.73 -4.78
CA VAL A 314 11.07 3.55 -4.32
C VAL A 314 10.84 4.02 -2.88
N SER A 315 9.62 4.44 -2.54
CA SER A 315 9.30 4.90 -1.19
C SER A 315 9.48 3.78 -0.16
N ASN A 316 8.93 2.59 -0.42
CA ASN A 316 9.06 1.45 0.50
C ASN A 316 10.51 0.94 0.58
N ALA A 317 11.24 0.95 -0.53
CA ALA A 317 12.66 0.60 -0.58
C ALA A 317 13.53 1.58 0.23
N ILE A 318 13.29 2.90 0.11
CA ILE A 318 14.00 3.90 0.91
C ILE A 318 13.62 3.77 2.39
N GLN A 319 12.34 3.53 2.71
CA GLN A 319 11.88 3.36 4.09
C GLN A 319 12.53 2.13 4.76
N PHE A 320 12.72 1.03 4.02
CA PHE A 320 13.53 -0.09 4.49
C PHE A 320 14.94 0.39 4.88
N LEU A 321 15.67 1.05 3.99
CA LEU A 321 17.03 1.54 4.29
C LEU A 321 17.06 2.50 5.47
N ALA A 322 16.09 3.41 5.57
CA ALA A 322 15.96 4.35 6.68
C ALA A 322 15.80 3.62 8.01
N SER A 323 14.97 2.57 8.04
CA SER A 323 14.76 1.78 9.26
C SER A 323 15.99 0.99 9.70
N VAL A 324 16.83 0.55 8.75
CA VAL A 324 18.05 -0.21 9.01
C VAL A 324 19.18 0.71 9.48
N CYS A 325 19.38 1.87 8.83
CA CYS A 325 20.49 2.76 9.18
C CYS A 325 20.35 3.41 10.57
N GLU A 326 19.15 3.40 11.15
CA GLU A 326 18.92 3.86 12.53
C GLU A 326 19.37 2.87 13.61
N ARG A 327 19.79 1.65 13.24
CA ARG A 327 20.19 0.57 14.15
C ARG A 327 21.71 0.57 14.39
N PRO A 328 22.18 0.64 15.65
CA PRO A 328 23.62 0.68 15.94
C PRO A 328 24.43 -0.50 15.38
N HIS A 329 23.87 -1.71 15.38
CA HIS A 329 24.60 -2.91 14.94
C HIS A 329 24.81 -2.99 13.43
N TYR A 330 23.96 -2.33 12.63
CA TYR A 330 24.07 -2.26 11.17
C TYR A 330 24.83 -1.06 10.66
N LYS A 331 25.38 -0.24 11.56
CA LYS A 331 26.19 0.94 11.21
C LYS A 331 27.30 0.60 10.21
N HIS A 332 27.96 -0.55 10.38
CA HIS A 332 29.04 -1.01 9.50
C HIS A 332 28.62 -1.16 8.02
N LEU A 333 27.34 -1.38 7.72
CA LEU A 333 26.81 -1.48 6.34
C LEU A 333 26.82 -0.12 5.62
N PHE A 334 26.89 0.98 6.37
CA PHE A 334 26.83 2.35 5.86
C PHE A 334 28.08 3.18 6.23
N GLU A 335 29.11 2.56 6.82
CA GLU A 335 30.32 3.27 7.28
C GLU A 335 31.26 3.67 6.14
N ASP A 336 31.24 2.94 5.02
CA ASP A 336 32.10 3.22 3.89
C ASP A 336 31.74 4.56 3.22
N GLN A 337 32.75 5.43 3.05
CA GLN A 337 32.57 6.78 2.53
C GLN A 337 32.02 6.80 1.11
N ASN A 338 32.43 5.84 0.26
CA ASN A 338 31.91 5.74 -1.10
C ASN A 338 30.45 5.33 -1.09
N THR A 339 30.08 4.41 -0.20
CA THR A 339 28.70 3.99 0.03
C THR A 339 27.84 5.17 0.45
N LEU A 340 28.22 5.91 1.50
CA LEU A 340 27.50 7.12 1.95
C LEU A 340 27.34 8.16 0.84
N THR A 341 28.41 8.43 0.09
CA THR A 341 28.38 9.38 -1.03
C THR A 341 27.40 8.92 -2.09
N SER A 342 27.45 7.63 -2.45
CA SER A 342 26.52 7.03 -3.41
C SER A 342 25.07 7.10 -2.91
N ILE A 343 24.79 6.90 -1.61
CA ILE A 343 23.44 7.05 -1.02
C ILE A 343 22.94 8.46 -1.19
N CYS A 344 23.77 9.43 -0.82
CA CYS A 344 23.40 10.84 -0.92
C CYS A 344 23.14 11.23 -2.39
N GLU A 345 24.05 10.86 -3.30
CA GLU A 345 24.02 11.29 -4.69
C GLU A 345 22.99 10.56 -5.56
N LYS A 346 22.92 9.23 -5.46
CA LYS A 346 22.15 8.41 -6.40
C LYS A 346 20.76 8.04 -5.89
N VAL A 347 20.54 8.12 -4.57
CA VAL A 347 19.27 7.75 -3.96
C VAL A 347 18.57 8.96 -3.38
N ILE A 348 19.22 9.75 -2.53
CA ILE A 348 18.53 10.83 -1.81
C ILE A 348 18.26 12.03 -2.72
N VAL A 349 19.30 12.59 -3.36
CA VAL A 349 19.17 13.80 -4.19
C VAL A 349 18.10 13.67 -5.28
N PRO A 350 18.08 12.61 -6.11
CA PRO A 350 17.10 12.49 -7.20
C PRO A 350 15.67 12.36 -6.69
N ASN A 351 15.47 11.82 -5.49
CA ASN A 351 14.15 11.62 -4.89
C ASN A 351 13.69 12.83 -4.03
N MET A 352 14.48 13.90 -3.98
CA MET A 352 14.12 15.19 -3.35
C MET A 352 13.71 16.26 -4.36
N GLU A 353 13.93 16.05 -5.66
CA GLU A 353 13.59 17.03 -6.70
C GLU A 353 12.08 17.25 -6.83
N PHE A 354 11.71 18.45 -7.31
CA PHE A 354 10.32 18.84 -7.51
C PHE A 354 9.86 18.36 -8.89
N ARG A 355 8.98 17.35 -8.91
CA ARG A 355 8.59 16.70 -10.17
C ARG A 355 7.40 17.40 -10.79
N ALA A 356 7.16 17.13 -12.07
CA ALA A 356 5.99 17.67 -12.79
C ALA A 356 4.66 17.27 -12.11
N ALA A 357 4.57 16.05 -11.59
CA ALA A 357 3.40 15.59 -10.83
C ALA A 357 3.18 16.37 -9.51
N ASP A 358 4.26 16.83 -8.86
CA ASP A 358 4.16 17.66 -7.66
C ASP A 358 3.67 19.08 -8.02
N GLU A 359 4.05 19.58 -9.20
CA GLU A 359 3.63 20.87 -9.76
C GLU A 359 2.15 20.86 -10.14
N GLU A 360 1.70 19.83 -10.85
CA GLU A 360 0.29 19.61 -11.16
C GLU A 360 -0.57 19.52 -9.89
N ALA A 361 -0.12 18.75 -8.89
CA ALA A 361 -0.82 18.67 -7.60
C ALA A 361 -0.88 20.03 -6.88
N PHE A 362 0.19 20.82 -6.94
CA PHE A 362 0.24 22.16 -6.34
C PHE A 362 -0.73 23.13 -7.03
N GLU A 363 -0.83 23.08 -8.36
CA GLU A 363 -1.65 24.00 -9.16
C GLU A 363 -3.13 23.60 -9.17
N ASP A 364 -3.43 22.33 -9.45
CA ASP A 364 -4.79 21.85 -9.71
C ASP A 364 -5.48 21.30 -8.46
N ASN A 365 -4.72 20.88 -7.44
CA ASN A 365 -5.26 20.29 -6.21
C ASN A 365 -4.53 20.78 -4.94
N SER A 366 -4.39 22.10 -4.83
CA SER A 366 -3.66 22.75 -3.74
C SER A 366 -4.09 22.34 -2.32
N GLU A 367 -5.37 22.06 -2.08
CA GLU A 367 -5.86 21.59 -0.77
C GLU A 367 -5.28 20.22 -0.41
N GLU A 368 -5.27 19.28 -1.36
CA GLU A 368 -4.70 17.96 -1.15
C GLU A 368 -3.18 18.04 -1.01
N TYR A 369 -2.51 18.86 -1.81
CA TYR A 369 -1.07 19.11 -1.69
C TYR A 369 -0.70 19.62 -0.28
N ILE A 370 -1.44 20.60 0.24
CA ILE A 370 -1.20 21.15 1.58
C ILE A 370 -1.51 20.11 2.66
N ARG A 371 -2.61 19.36 2.53
CA ARG A 371 -3.00 18.32 3.48
C ARG A 371 -1.92 17.26 3.61
N ARG A 372 -1.47 16.77 2.47
CA ARG A 372 -0.37 15.82 2.30
C ARG A 372 0.90 16.23 3.04
N ASP A 373 1.29 17.48 2.82
CA ASP A 373 2.53 18.03 3.34
C ASP A 373 2.46 18.37 4.85
N LEU A 374 1.33 18.87 5.34
CA LEU A 374 1.14 19.32 6.74
C LEU A 374 0.71 18.21 7.70
N GLU A 375 -0.22 17.34 7.29
CA GLU A 375 -0.78 16.30 8.16
C GLU A 375 0.16 15.09 8.26
N GLY A 376 1.23 15.06 7.45
CA GLY A 376 2.15 13.95 7.39
C GLY A 376 1.52 12.69 6.80
N SER A 377 0.44 12.83 6.01
CA SER A 377 -0.15 11.73 5.24
C SER A 377 0.69 11.34 4.01
N ASP A 378 1.76 12.10 3.72
CA ASP A 378 2.78 11.82 2.69
C ASP A 378 3.76 10.68 3.03
N ILE A 379 3.37 9.76 3.91
CA ILE A 379 4.19 8.61 4.33
C ILE A 379 4.68 7.80 3.12
N ASP A 380 3.93 7.84 2.01
CA ASP A 380 4.19 7.04 0.81
C ASP A 380 4.85 7.84 -0.34
N THR A 381 5.35 9.07 -0.08
CA THR A 381 6.03 9.87 -1.13
C THR A 381 7.54 9.67 -1.11
N ARG A 382 8.17 9.76 -2.30
CA ARG A 382 9.63 9.65 -2.44
C ARG A 382 10.38 10.71 -1.64
N ARG A 383 9.91 11.96 -1.69
CA ARG A 383 10.49 13.11 -0.96
C ARG A 383 10.49 12.87 0.54
N ARG A 384 9.40 12.31 1.07
CA ARG A 384 9.31 12.00 2.49
C ARG A 384 10.22 10.84 2.88
N ALA A 385 10.21 9.76 2.10
CA ALA A 385 11.09 8.62 2.34
C ALA A 385 12.57 9.03 2.31
N ALA A 386 12.97 9.85 1.33
CA ALA A 386 14.33 10.38 1.22
C ALA A 386 14.71 11.24 2.43
N CYS A 387 13.80 12.09 2.94
CA CYS A 387 14.00 12.86 4.17
C CYS A 387 14.22 11.94 5.39
N ASP A 388 13.41 10.89 5.53
CA ASP A 388 13.56 9.96 6.66
C ASP A 388 14.87 9.15 6.57
N LEU A 389 15.35 8.84 5.36
CA LEU A 389 16.68 8.26 5.16
C LEU A 389 17.81 9.23 5.55
N VAL A 390 17.70 10.53 5.21
CA VAL A 390 18.66 11.55 5.66
C VAL A 390 18.73 11.58 7.19
N ARG A 391 17.57 11.63 7.86
CA ARG A 391 17.49 11.63 9.33
C ARG A 391 18.10 10.36 9.93
N GLY A 392 17.79 9.21 9.35
CA GLY A 392 18.31 7.92 9.79
C GLY A 392 19.84 7.85 9.69
N LEU A 393 20.43 8.31 8.58
CA LEU A 393 21.88 8.35 8.39
C LEU A 393 22.55 9.36 9.34
N CYS A 394 21.96 10.54 9.54
CA CYS A 394 22.50 11.57 10.43
C CYS A 394 22.61 11.09 11.89
N LYS A 395 21.86 10.06 12.31
CA LYS A 395 21.96 9.49 13.67
C LYS A 395 23.36 8.99 14.02
N PHE A 396 24.09 8.44 13.06
CA PHE A 396 25.45 7.90 13.27
C PHE A 396 26.52 8.56 12.39
N PHE A 397 26.12 9.27 11.34
CA PHE A 397 27.02 9.84 10.33
C PHE A 397 26.79 11.33 10.10
N GLU A 398 26.36 12.06 11.15
CA GLU A 398 26.03 13.49 11.07
C GLU A 398 27.08 14.32 10.33
N GLY A 399 28.37 14.20 10.71
CA GLY A 399 29.46 14.95 10.08
C GLY A 399 29.63 14.64 8.59
N PRO A 400 29.93 13.39 8.19
CA PRO A 400 30.09 13.01 6.80
C PRO A 400 28.88 13.35 5.92
N VAL A 401 27.67 13.03 6.40
CA VAL A 401 26.42 13.27 5.66
C VAL A 401 26.17 14.77 5.48
N THR A 402 26.35 15.57 6.53
CA THR A 402 26.21 17.03 6.44
C THR A 402 27.25 17.62 5.48
N GLY A 403 28.49 17.14 5.51
CA GLY A 403 29.56 17.58 4.61
C GLY A 403 29.24 17.32 3.14
N ILE A 404 28.77 16.09 2.82
CA ILE A 404 28.38 15.70 1.47
C ILE A 404 27.24 16.60 0.96
N PHE A 405 26.15 16.70 1.73
CA PHE A 405 25.00 17.48 1.29
C PHE A 405 25.23 18.98 1.26
N SER A 406 26.11 19.53 2.11
CA SER A 406 26.50 20.94 2.01
C SER A 406 27.10 21.27 0.64
N GLY A 407 27.88 20.34 0.06
CA GLY A 407 28.40 20.46 -1.30
C GLY A 407 27.28 20.51 -2.35
N TYR A 408 26.30 19.60 -2.24
CA TYR A 408 25.16 19.55 -3.16
C TYR A 408 24.22 20.76 -3.03
N VAL A 409 23.91 21.20 -1.81
CA VAL A 409 23.12 22.41 -1.55
C VAL A 409 23.78 23.63 -2.21
N ASN A 410 25.09 23.79 -2.04
CA ASN A 410 25.83 24.87 -2.69
C ASN A 410 25.76 24.79 -4.22
N SER A 411 25.90 23.59 -4.80
CA SER A 411 25.77 23.37 -6.25
C SER A 411 24.37 23.73 -6.75
N MET A 412 23.32 23.24 -6.08
CA MET A 412 21.92 23.53 -6.42
C MET A 412 21.61 25.03 -6.37
N LEU A 413 22.08 25.74 -5.33
CA LEU A 413 21.90 27.18 -5.21
C LEU A 413 22.68 27.98 -6.26
N GLN A 414 23.86 27.49 -6.68
CA GLN A 414 24.61 28.07 -7.78
C GLN A 414 23.89 27.90 -9.13
N GLU A 415 23.33 26.72 -9.40
CA GLU A 415 22.52 26.48 -10.60
C GLU A 415 21.26 27.35 -10.63
N TYR A 416 20.58 27.51 -9.48
CA TYR A 416 19.47 28.45 -9.32
C TYR A 416 19.90 29.88 -9.70
N ALA A 417 21.03 30.35 -9.16
CA ALA A 417 21.51 31.73 -9.37
C ALA A 417 21.83 32.05 -10.84
N LYS A 418 22.14 31.05 -11.68
CA LYS A 418 22.37 31.25 -13.12
C LYS A 418 21.12 31.68 -13.87
N ASN A 419 19.96 31.12 -13.51
CA ASN A 419 18.69 31.44 -14.16
C ASN A 419 17.50 31.11 -13.23
N PRO A 420 17.14 32.01 -12.31
CA PRO A 420 16.09 31.77 -11.32
C PRO A 420 14.74 31.35 -11.91
N SER A 421 14.34 31.90 -13.06
CA SER A 421 13.03 31.62 -13.66
C SER A 421 12.91 30.17 -14.17
N VAL A 422 14.03 29.56 -14.56
CA VAL A 422 14.06 28.17 -15.07
C VAL A 422 14.49 27.18 -13.98
N ASN A 423 15.46 27.57 -13.15
CA ASN A 423 16.15 26.68 -12.23
C ASN A 423 15.61 26.75 -10.80
N TRP A 424 14.41 27.31 -10.58
CA TRP A 424 13.80 27.45 -9.25
C TRP A 424 13.68 26.11 -8.49
N LYS A 425 13.46 25.00 -9.20
CA LYS A 425 13.38 23.64 -8.63
C LYS A 425 14.64 23.22 -7.86
N HIS A 426 15.81 23.72 -8.26
CA HIS A 426 17.05 23.46 -7.52
C HIS A 426 17.04 24.13 -6.14
N LYS A 427 16.45 25.33 -6.06
CA LYS A 427 16.33 26.05 -4.78
C LYS A 427 15.32 25.38 -3.86
N ASP A 428 14.18 24.92 -4.38
CA ASP A 428 13.21 24.10 -3.62
C ASP A 428 13.90 22.86 -3.03
N ALA A 429 14.59 22.07 -3.87
CA ALA A 429 15.29 20.87 -3.43
C ALA A 429 16.35 21.18 -2.36
N ALA A 430 17.09 22.29 -2.51
CA ALA A 430 18.06 22.74 -1.53
C ALA A 430 17.41 23.13 -0.19
N ILE A 431 16.29 23.85 -0.21
CA ILE A 431 15.54 24.22 1.00
C ILE A 431 15.02 22.95 1.70
N TYR A 432 14.48 22.01 0.95
CA TYR A 432 13.95 20.75 1.47
C TYR A 432 15.06 19.88 2.11
N LEU A 433 16.21 19.78 1.45
CA LEU A 433 17.37 19.05 1.95
C LEU A 433 17.96 19.68 3.22
N VAL A 434 18.13 21.01 3.25
CA VAL A 434 18.59 21.73 4.45
C VAL A 434 17.62 21.55 5.61
N THR A 435 16.32 21.62 5.33
CA THR A 435 15.27 21.40 6.34
C THR A 435 15.36 19.99 6.93
N SER A 436 15.61 18.98 6.07
CA SER A 436 15.78 17.58 6.47
C SER A 436 17.03 17.37 7.33
N LEU A 437 18.17 17.95 6.91
CA LEU A 437 19.47 17.83 7.61
C LEU A 437 19.51 18.54 8.95
N ALA A 438 18.85 19.70 9.04
CA ALA A 438 18.82 20.47 10.26
C ALA A 438 17.88 19.88 11.30
N SER A 439 16.89 19.09 10.90
CA SER A 439 15.87 18.55 11.79
C SER A 439 16.34 17.31 12.55
N LYS A 440 16.74 17.45 13.83
CA LYS A 440 17.00 16.30 14.72
C LYS A 440 15.77 15.80 15.45
N ALA A 441 14.98 16.71 16.01
CA ALA A 441 13.78 16.39 16.76
C ALA A 441 12.71 17.46 16.54
N GLN A 442 11.45 17.03 16.43
CA GLN A 442 10.32 17.91 16.19
C GLN A 442 9.07 17.48 16.97
N THR A 443 8.20 18.44 17.26
CA THR A 443 6.83 18.18 17.73
C THR A 443 5.86 19.09 16.98
N GLN A 444 4.60 18.69 16.82
CA GLN A 444 3.60 19.56 16.17
C GLN A 444 3.45 20.90 16.91
N LYS A 445 3.42 20.87 18.24
CA LYS A 445 3.23 22.07 19.08
C LYS A 445 4.44 23.02 19.08
N HIS A 446 5.66 22.50 19.13
CA HIS A 446 6.86 23.34 19.26
C HIS A 446 7.68 23.46 17.97
N GLY A 447 7.37 22.70 16.92
CA GLY A 447 8.20 22.68 15.71
C GLY A 447 9.49 21.95 16.02
N ILE A 448 10.59 22.38 15.41
CA ILE A 448 11.91 21.83 15.70
C ILE A 448 12.28 22.15 17.15
N THR A 449 12.64 21.10 17.90
CA THR A 449 13.08 21.21 19.30
C THR A 449 14.59 21.03 19.41
N GLN A 450 15.21 20.36 18.44
CA GLN A 450 16.65 20.19 18.36
C GLN A 450 17.10 20.28 16.90
N ALA A 451 18.12 21.10 16.66
CA ALA A 451 18.69 21.31 15.34
C ALA A 451 20.12 20.75 15.23
N ASN A 452 20.55 20.43 14.01
CA ASN A 452 21.94 20.12 13.69
C ASN A 452 22.80 21.40 13.74
N GLU A 453 23.78 21.44 14.64
CA GLU A 453 24.67 22.59 14.84
C GLU A 453 25.64 22.82 13.68
N LEU A 454 25.83 21.81 12.82
CA LEU A 454 26.65 21.94 11.61
C LEU A 454 25.94 22.72 10.49
N VAL A 455 24.65 23.02 10.65
CA VAL A 455 23.85 23.77 9.68
C VAL A 455 23.53 25.15 10.26
N ASN A 456 24.05 26.22 9.63
CA ASN A 456 23.75 27.60 10.04
C ASN A 456 22.38 28.04 9.54
N LEU A 457 21.34 27.76 10.33
CA LEU A 457 19.94 28.08 9.99
C LEU A 457 19.69 29.59 9.84
N THR A 458 20.31 30.43 10.68
CA THR A 458 20.13 31.88 10.62
C THR A 458 20.72 32.46 9.33
N GLU A 459 21.92 32.03 8.95
CA GLU A 459 22.55 32.46 7.71
C GLU A 459 21.78 31.96 6.49
N PHE A 460 21.36 30.69 6.49
CA PHE A 460 20.55 30.13 5.41
C PHE A 460 19.21 30.89 5.26
N PHE A 461 18.56 31.20 6.37
CA PHE A 461 17.34 32.00 6.38
C PHE A 461 17.58 33.39 5.76
N VAL A 462 18.58 34.13 6.25
CA VAL A 462 18.86 35.50 5.77
C VAL A 462 19.21 35.53 4.29
N ASN A 463 20.02 34.57 3.83
CA ASN A 463 20.55 34.59 2.47
C ASN A 463 19.61 33.98 1.44
N HIS A 464 18.80 32.98 1.82
CA HIS A 464 18.04 32.18 0.85
C HIS A 464 16.53 32.22 1.04
N ILE A 465 16.03 32.29 2.28
CA ILE A 465 14.58 32.25 2.57
C ILE A 465 13.97 33.67 2.63
N GLN A 466 14.61 34.56 3.37
CA GLN A 466 14.11 35.92 3.60
C GLN A 466 13.91 36.72 2.30
N PRO A 467 14.79 36.64 1.28
CA PRO A 467 14.58 37.36 0.02
C PRO A 467 13.28 36.96 -0.69
N ASP A 468 12.97 35.66 -0.72
CA ASP A 468 11.77 35.15 -1.38
C ASP A 468 10.51 35.65 -0.67
N LEU A 469 10.53 35.66 0.66
CA LEU A 469 9.42 36.18 1.48
C LEU A 469 9.22 37.69 1.33
N LYS A 470 10.31 38.45 1.15
CA LYS A 470 10.27 39.91 0.93
C LYS A 470 9.98 40.32 -0.52
N SER A 471 10.01 39.38 -1.49
CA SER A 471 9.69 39.71 -2.87
C SER A 471 8.31 40.37 -2.97
N ALA A 472 8.27 41.52 -3.65
CA ALA A 472 7.05 42.30 -3.88
C ALA A 472 6.09 41.60 -4.85
N THR A 473 6.60 40.74 -5.72
CA THR A 473 5.82 39.96 -6.68
C THR A 473 5.46 38.62 -6.03
N VAL A 474 4.32 38.57 -5.34
CA VAL A 474 3.90 37.41 -4.54
C VAL A 474 3.87 36.10 -5.35
N ASN A 475 3.49 36.18 -6.63
CA ASN A 475 3.30 35.03 -7.50
C ASN A 475 4.47 34.77 -8.46
N GLU A 476 5.64 35.38 -8.25
CA GLU A 476 6.80 35.15 -9.12
C GLU A 476 7.32 33.71 -8.99
N PHE A 477 7.38 33.20 -7.76
CA PHE A 477 7.76 31.83 -7.45
C PHE A 477 6.86 31.28 -6.33
N PRO A 478 5.63 30.83 -6.64
CA PRO A 478 4.66 30.45 -5.62
C PRO A 478 5.11 29.26 -4.76
N VAL A 479 5.79 28.27 -5.36
CA VAL A 479 6.34 27.12 -4.64
C VAL A 479 7.44 27.56 -3.65
N LEU A 480 8.46 28.30 -4.11
CA LEU A 480 9.52 28.81 -3.24
C LEU A 480 9.00 29.72 -2.12
N LYS A 481 7.91 30.47 -2.38
CA LYS A 481 7.24 31.26 -1.36
C LYS A 481 6.60 30.36 -0.30
N ALA A 482 5.91 29.30 -0.73
CA ALA A 482 5.34 28.29 0.16
C ALA A 482 6.43 27.60 0.98
N ASP A 483 7.55 27.22 0.36
CA ASP A 483 8.71 26.64 1.04
C ASP A 483 9.28 27.58 2.11
N GLY A 484 9.39 28.87 1.81
CA GLY A 484 9.87 29.86 2.76
C GLY A 484 8.94 30.03 3.97
N ILE A 485 7.62 30.01 3.75
CA ILE A 485 6.62 30.05 4.83
C ILE A 485 6.71 28.78 5.69
N LYS A 486 6.80 27.62 5.03
CA LYS A 486 6.97 26.32 5.69
C LYS A 486 8.26 26.26 6.50
N TYR A 487 9.36 26.79 5.98
CA TYR A 487 10.64 26.86 6.68
C TYR A 487 10.52 27.63 7.99
N ILE A 488 9.88 28.82 7.98
CA ILE A 488 9.61 29.58 9.20
C ILE A 488 8.72 28.78 10.15
N MET A 489 7.65 28.15 9.63
CA MET A 489 6.75 27.35 10.45
C MET A 489 7.52 26.23 11.17
N ILE A 490 8.40 25.51 10.48
CA ILE A 490 9.20 24.41 11.02
C ILE A 490 10.22 24.91 12.05
N PHE A 491 10.98 25.96 11.71
CA PHE A 491 12.09 26.49 12.52
C PHE A 491 11.74 27.71 13.39
N ARG A 492 10.46 27.88 13.73
CA ARG A 492 9.92 29.04 14.45
C ARG A 492 10.55 29.37 15.82
N ASN A 493 11.33 28.45 16.40
CA ASN A 493 12.06 28.68 17.65
C ASN A 493 13.57 28.86 17.43
N GLN A 494 14.06 28.70 16.20
CA GLN A 494 15.48 28.74 15.84
C GLN A 494 15.86 29.97 15.02
N VAL A 495 14.88 30.58 14.34
CA VAL A 495 15.09 31.64 13.34
C VAL A 495 14.39 32.94 13.75
#